data_AF-A0A8J8MJM9-F1
#
_entry.id   AF-A0A8J8MJM9-F1
#
_cell.length_a   1.000
_cell.length_b   1.000
_cell.length_c   1.000
_cell.angle_alpha   90.00
_cell.angle_beta   90.00
_cell.angle_gamma   90.00
#
_symmetry.space_group_name_H-M   'P 1'
#
loop_
_entity.id
_entity.type
_entity.pdbx_description
1 polymer ?
#
loop_
_entity_poly.entity_id
_entity_poly.type
_entity_poly.pdbx_seq_one_letter_code
_entity_poly.pdbx_strand_id
1 'polypeptide(L)'
;MLIFGWGLKTVKRYGMLSHQMCQTCHTESGWQLVKVTTWFTLFFIPVMPVSIKRMLICTKCNAGRIIKKELFNQLVEKVQQGGSPEAPQDTSYQNMTDTQKNYLQEMEAYRNKQENELNKKTESKKARTQETLIQQSSHPMTRTKIGEQLRAMGLREGMTVIVHSAMSKIGWISGGPIAVIQGLMDAVTEEGTIVMPAHTADYSDPTHWESPPIPKDWIAPVKDSMPAFDKRYTPTCGMGIIPELFRNYPGVLRSDHPQVSFAAWGKHAQTIVDNHELDYGLGDTSPLAKVYDLGGKVLLLGVSNDRNTSLHLAEYRIGKREEIENTSPMQVGQETKWVGYKDIDLNVNDFNLIGKAMEEAGKIAVGHIGQAKTLLMDQRDAVDFACHWMEENR
;
A
#
# COMPACT_ATOMS: atom_id res chain seq x y z
N MET A 1 24.88 11.08 -12.13
CA MET A 1 25.50 10.06 -11.26
C MET A 1 25.65 10.67 -9.86
N LEU A 2 24.77 10.32 -8.91
CA LEU A 2 24.84 10.84 -7.54
C LEU A 2 25.87 10.01 -6.77
N ILE A 3 27.00 10.62 -6.40
CA ILE A 3 28.20 9.93 -5.88
C ILE A 3 28.36 10.10 -4.36
N PHE A 4 27.26 10.18 -3.62
CA PHE A 4 27.28 10.37 -2.18
C PHE A 4 26.33 9.37 -1.51
N GLY A 5 26.82 8.68 -0.49
CA GLY A 5 26.05 7.71 0.31
C GLY A 5 26.04 8.09 1.78
N TRP A 6 24.85 8.08 2.38
CA TRP A 6 24.65 8.30 3.81
C TRP A 6 24.40 6.95 4.51
N GLY A 7 24.96 6.77 5.71
CA GLY A 7 24.54 5.68 6.60
C GLY A 7 25.41 4.43 6.65
N LEU A 8 26.62 4.43 6.08
CA LEU A 8 27.60 3.35 6.36
C LEU A 8 27.94 3.38 7.86
N LYS A 9 27.67 2.27 8.56
CA LYS A 9 27.94 2.11 10.00
C LYS A 9 29.06 1.10 10.20
N THR A 10 30.11 1.49 10.92
CA THR A 10 31.15 0.57 11.39
C THR A 10 31.00 0.34 12.88
N VAL A 11 31.06 -0.92 13.32
CA VAL A 11 30.98 -1.30 14.72
C VAL A 11 32.32 -1.85 15.17
N LYS A 12 32.95 -1.20 16.15
CA LYS A 12 34.17 -1.69 16.80
C LYS A 12 33.84 -2.22 18.19
N ARG A 13 34.20 -3.47 18.46
CA ARG A 13 33.96 -4.17 19.73
C ARG A 13 35.24 -4.11 20.57
N TYR A 14 35.11 -3.77 21.85
CA TYR A 14 36.25 -3.55 22.76
C TYR A 14 36.36 -4.58 23.89
N GLY A 15 35.42 -5.54 23.94
CA GLY A 15 35.44 -6.67 24.88
C GLY A 15 34.15 -6.76 25.72
N MET A 16 34.15 -7.72 26.64
CA MET A 16 33.01 -8.02 27.51
C MET A 16 33.23 -7.49 28.92
N LEU A 17 32.14 -7.03 29.51
CA LEU A 17 32.01 -6.67 30.93
C LEU A 17 31.48 -7.87 31.72
N SER A 18 31.42 -7.75 33.04
CA SER A 18 30.85 -8.80 33.90
C SER A 18 29.39 -9.11 33.56
N HIS A 19 28.98 -10.31 33.97
CA HIS A 19 27.59 -10.73 33.85
C HIS A 19 26.73 -9.94 34.84
N GLN A 20 25.63 -9.38 34.34
CA GLN A 20 24.67 -8.65 35.13
C GLN A 20 23.27 -8.86 34.56
N MET A 21 22.26 -8.65 35.40
CA MET A 21 20.86 -8.70 34.99
C MET A 21 20.56 -7.64 33.93
N CYS A 22 20.06 -8.07 32.76
CA CYS A 22 19.58 -7.16 31.73
C CYS A 22 18.21 -6.60 32.11
N GLN A 23 18.04 -5.28 32.10
CA GLN A 23 16.76 -4.63 32.42
C GLN A 23 15.69 -4.80 31.33
N THR A 24 16.08 -5.25 30.13
CA THR A 24 15.16 -5.45 28.99
C THR A 24 14.66 -6.88 28.90
N CYS A 25 15.56 -7.87 29.03
CA CYS A 25 15.18 -9.29 28.90
C CYS A 25 15.19 -10.05 30.23
N HIS A 26 15.43 -9.36 31.35
CA HIS A 26 15.45 -9.91 32.72
C HIS A 26 16.28 -11.19 32.87
N THR A 27 17.36 -11.29 32.08
CA THR A 27 18.27 -12.44 32.06
C THR A 27 19.67 -11.96 32.42
N GLU A 28 20.40 -12.75 33.19
CA GLU A 28 21.82 -12.52 33.45
C GLU A 28 22.62 -12.69 32.16
N SER A 29 23.36 -11.66 31.77
CA SER A 29 24.10 -11.64 30.50
C SER A 29 25.36 -10.81 30.60
N GLY A 30 26.38 -11.19 29.84
CA GLY A 30 27.54 -10.34 29.63
C GLY A 30 27.19 -9.13 28.78
N TRP A 31 27.82 -7.99 29.07
CA TRP A 31 27.62 -6.74 28.34
C TRP A 31 28.81 -6.43 27.44
N GLN A 32 28.53 -6.14 26.18
CA GLN A 32 29.56 -5.87 25.20
C GLN A 32 29.79 -4.38 25.01
N LEU A 33 31.04 -3.95 25.11
CA LEU A 33 31.44 -2.58 24.91
C LEU A 33 31.69 -2.32 23.41
N VAL A 34 30.89 -1.44 22.81
CA VAL A 34 30.98 -1.16 21.37
C VAL A 34 31.02 0.33 21.04
N LYS A 35 31.76 0.68 19.99
CA LYS A 35 31.73 2.00 19.36
C LYS A 35 31.08 1.84 17.99
N VAL A 36 29.97 2.53 17.77
CA VAL A 36 29.29 2.60 16.47
C VAL A 36 29.62 3.95 15.85
N THR A 37 30.23 3.92 14.67
CA THR A 37 30.56 5.14 13.90
C THR A 37 29.75 5.13 12.60
N THR A 38 28.96 6.18 12.41
CA THR A 38 28.23 6.43 11.17
C THR A 38 29.08 7.37 10.32
N TRP A 39 29.33 7.00 9.09
CA TRP A 39 30.24 7.70 8.18
C TRP A 39 29.48 8.47 7.10
N PHE A 40 30.03 9.62 6.75
CA PHE A 40 29.85 10.25 5.47
C PHE A 40 30.77 9.52 4.47
N THR A 41 30.19 9.04 3.37
CA THR A 41 30.95 8.30 2.36
C THR A 41 31.01 9.07 1.05
N LEU A 42 32.22 9.13 0.48
CA LEU A 42 32.49 9.63 -0.87
C LEU A 42 32.97 8.44 -1.69
N PHE A 43 32.30 8.10 -2.79
CA PHE A 43 32.59 6.88 -3.55
C PHE A 43 32.61 5.60 -2.68
N PHE A 44 31.70 5.47 -1.72
CA PHE A 44 31.64 4.36 -0.75
C PHE A 44 32.85 4.27 0.21
N ILE A 45 33.81 5.19 0.12
CA ILE A 45 34.92 5.30 1.04
C ILE A 45 34.47 6.13 2.25
N PRO A 46 34.57 5.62 3.49
CA PRO A 46 34.26 6.38 4.69
C PRO A 46 35.28 7.52 4.87
N VAL A 47 34.84 8.77 4.65
CA VAL A 47 35.72 9.95 4.69
C VAL A 47 35.67 10.64 6.05
N MET A 48 34.46 10.87 6.58
CA MET A 48 34.29 11.64 7.80
C MET A 48 33.23 11.01 8.71
N PRO A 49 33.49 10.85 10.02
CA PRO A 49 32.48 10.34 10.94
C PRO A 49 31.40 11.41 11.19
N VAL A 50 30.15 11.10 10.83
CA VAL A 50 28.97 11.94 11.06
C VAL A 50 28.46 11.80 12.49
N SER A 51 28.50 10.58 13.04
CA SER A 51 28.05 10.32 14.40
C SER A 51 28.84 9.18 15.03
N ILE A 52 29.19 9.33 16.31
CA ILE A 52 29.90 8.32 17.09
C ILE A 52 29.08 8.03 18.35
N LYS A 53 28.50 6.83 18.42
CA LYS A 53 27.82 6.32 19.61
C LYS A 53 28.72 5.34 20.33
N ARG A 54 28.78 5.44 21.66
CA ARG A 54 29.53 4.55 22.55
C ARG A 54 28.49 3.81 23.37
N MET A 55 28.45 2.49 23.24
CA MET A 55 27.32 1.71 23.72
C MET A 55 27.74 0.48 24.51
N LEU A 56 26.85 0.08 25.40
CA LEU A 56 26.83 -1.22 26.05
C LEU A 56 25.70 -2.04 25.44
N ILE A 57 26.00 -3.22 24.92
CA ILE A 57 25.02 -4.09 24.27
C ILE A 57 24.91 -5.40 25.05
N CYS A 58 23.69 -5.77 25.43
CA CYS A 58 23.39 -7.08 26.01
C CYS A 58 23.66 -8.19 24.99
N THR A 59 24.43 -9.21 25.37
CA THR A 59 24.75 -10.35 24.48
C THR A 59 23.59 -11.31 24.22
N LYS A 60 22.46 -11.18 24.95
CA LYS A 60 21.27 -12.03 24.80
C LYS A 60 20.20 -11.40 23.92
N CYS A 61 19.74 -10.19 24.25
CA CYS A 61 18.64 -9.53 23.55
C CYS A 61 19.08 -8.40 22.60
N ASN A 62 20.38 -8.09 22.53
CA ASN A 62 20.93 -6.96 21.78
C ASN A 62 20.42 -5.57 22.20
N ALA A 63 19.73 -5.45 23.34
CA ALA A 63 19.38 -4.16 23.91
C ALA A 63 20.66 -3.35 24.19
N GLY A 64 20.69 -2.12 23.68
CA GLY A 64 21.87 -1.27 23.68
C GLY A 64 21.61 0.07 24.36
N ARG A 65 22.49 0.50 25.25
CA ARG A 65 22.44 1.83 25.91
C ARG A 65 23.67 2.67 25.57
N ILE A 66 23.47 3.97 25.34
CA ILE A 66 24.56 4.91 25.02
C ILE A 66 25.20 5.39 26.33
N ILE A 67 26.54 5.37 26.41
CA ILE A 67 27.31 5.84 27.57
C ILE A 67 28.25 7.01 27.19
N LYS A 68 28.59 7.83 28.19
CA LYS A 68 29.53 8.97 28.03
C LYS A 68 30.93 8.50 27.61
N LYS A 69 31.66 9.37 26.91
CA LYS A 69 32.98 9.05 26.34
C LYS A 69 34.01 8.69 27.40
N GLU A 70 34.01 9.42 28.51
CA GLU A 70 34.95 9.29 29.62
C GLU A 70 34.77 7.92 30.28
N LEU A 71 33.52 7.56 30.59
CA LEU A 71 33.16 6.26 31.16
C LEU A 71 33.46 5.11 30.21
N PHE A 72 33.16 5.27 28.92
CA PHE A 72 33.49 4.27 27.90
C PHE A 72 34.99 3.99 27.87
N ASN A 73 35.83 5.03 27.87
CA ASN A 73 37.29 4.87 27.82
C ASN A 73 37.82 4.17 29.08
N GLN A 74 37.32 4.53 30.27
CA GLN A 74 37.69 3.86 31.52
C GLN A 74 37.34 2.36 31.51
N LEU A 75 36.18 2.00 30.95
CA LEU A 75 35.77 0.60 30.81
C LEU A 75 36.63 -0.15 29.78
N VAL A 76 37.00 0.50 28.66
CA VAL A 76 37.93 -0.09 27.68
C VAL A 76 39.27 -0.41 28.34
N GLU A 77 39.86 0.51 29.08
CA GLU A 77 41.15 0.31 29.76
C GLU A 77 41.11 -0.87 30.73
N LYS A 78 40.08 -0.94 31.56
CA LYS A 78 39.90 -2.03 32.53
C LYS A 78 39.73 -3.39 31.86
N VAL A 79 39.00 -3.46 30.73
CA VAL A 79 38.84 -4.69 29.95
C VAL A 79 40.16 -5.09 29.28
N GLN A 80 40.93 -4.14 28.76
CA GLN A 80 42.23 -4.40 28.15
C GLN A 80 43.31 -4.85 29.15
N GLN A 81 43.17 -4.46 30.42
CA GLN A 81 43.99 -4.94 31.54
C GLN A 81 43.58 -6.34 32.05
N GLY A 82 42.67 -7.03 31.36
CA GLY A 82 42.21 -8.38 31.72
C GLY A 82 41.11 -8.40 32.79
N GLY A 83 40.60 -7.24 33.20
CA GLY A 83 39.49 -7.14 34.14
C GLY A 83 38.14 -7.39 33.47
N SER A 84 37.15 -7.78 34.28
CA SER A 84 35.73 -7.85 33.88
C SER A 84 34.93 -6.82 34.68
N PRO A 85 35.03 -5.51 34.37
CA PRO A 85 34.37 -4.50 35.16
C PRO A 85 32.85 -4.60 35.01
N GLU A 86 32.16 -4.19 36.07
CA GLU A 86 30.71 -4.10 36.09
C GLU A 86 30.18 -3.05 35.11
N ALA A 87 29.09 -3.40 34.44
CA ALA A 87 28.41 -2.45 33.58
C ALA A 87 27.73 -1.39 34.48
N PRO A 88 27.92 -0.09 34.21
CA PRO A 88 27.33 0.98 35.02
C PRO A 88 25.80 0.84 35.02
N GLN A 89 25.19 1.00 36.19
CA GLN A 89 23.72 1.07 36.29
C GLN A 89 23.21 2.25 35.46
N ASP A 90 22.07 2.08 34.81
CA ASP A 90 21.48 3.13 33.98
C ASP A 90 20.91 4.23 34.88
N THR A 91 21.67 5.32 35.01
CA THR A 91 21.32 6.45 35.87
C THR A 91 20.55 7.54 35.13
N SER A 92 20.22 7.34 33.84
CA SER A 92 19.57 8.35 32.99
C SER A 92 18.24 8.86 33.57
N TYR A 93 17.63 8.10 34.47
CA TYR A 93 16.36 8.41 35.14
C TYR A 93 16.47 8.60 36.66
N GLN A 94 17.67 8.51 37.25
CA GLN A 94 17.83 8.45 38.71
C GLN A 94 17.39 9.73 39.45
N ASN A 95 17.38 10.88 38.77
CA ASN A 95 16.97 12.17 39.34
C ASN A 95 15.69 12.72 38.68
N MET A 96 14.91 11.86 38.03
CA MET A 96 13.70 12.27 37.31
C MET A 96 12.45 11.85 38.07
N THR A 97 11.45 12.73 38.08
CA THR A 97 10.12 12.36 38.56
C THR A 97 9.51 11.30 37.63
N ASP A 98 8.58 10.50 38.12
CA ASP A 98 7.98 9.43 37.32
C ASP A 98 7.25 9.98 36.08
N THR A 99 6.72 11.19 36.15
CA THR A 99 6.18 11.92 34.99
C THR A 99 7.23 12.17 33.90
N GLN A 100 8.45 12.56 34.27
CA GLN A 100 9.54 12.81 33.32
C GLN A 100 10.04 11.51 32.70
N LYS A 101 10.07 10.42 33.46
CA LYS A 101 10.42 9.07 32.96
C LYS A 101 9.39 8.59 31.93
N ASN A 102 8.10 8.70 32.26
CA ASN A 102 7.02 8.28 31.37
C ASN A 102 7.04 9.09 30.06
N TYR A 103 7.20 10.41 30.14
CA TYR A 103 7.30 11.27 28.96
C TYR A 103 8.46 10.87 28.03
N LEU A 104 9.64 10.59 28.58
CA LEU A 104 10.80 10.19 27.77
C LEU A 104 10.61 8.81 27.13
N GLN A 105 10.02 7.86 27.86
CA GLN A 105 9.68 6.54 27.33
C GLN A 105 8.66 6.62 26.20
N GLU A 106 7.63 7.46 26.34
CA GLU A 106 6.65 7.73 25.27
C GLU A 106 7.30 8.34 24.04
N MET A 107 8.21 9.31 24.22
CA MET A 107 8.95 9.94 23.12
C MET A 107 9.91 8.97 22.41
N GLU A 108 10.55 8.06 23.15
CA GLU A 108 11.37 7.00 22.55
C GLU A 108 10.52 5.99 21.78
N ALA A 109 9.37 5.58 22.33
CA ALA A 109 8.42 4.72 21.63
C ALA A 109 7.92 5.36 20.33
N TYR A 110 7.58 6.66 20.37
CA TYR A 110 7.18 7.42 19.19
C TYR A 110 8.30 7.48 18.13
N ARG A 111 9.54 7.77 18.54
CA ARG A 111 10.69 7.81 17.62
C ARG A 111 10.96 6.45 16.97
N ASN A 112 10.90 5.37 17.75
CA ASN A 112 11.08 4.01 17.23
C ASN A 112 9.98 3.63 16.24
N LYS A 113 8.73 4.05 16.49
CA LYS A 113 7.62 3.88 15.55
C LYS A 113 7.89 4.58 14.21
N GLN A 114 8.32 5.85 14.26
CA GLN A 114 8.68 6.64 13.08
C GLN A 114 9.85 6.01 12.29
N GLU A 115 10.90 5.55 12.97
CA GLU A 115 12.07 4.92 12.33
C GLU A 115 11.69 3.58 11.67
N ASN A 116 10.84 2.78 12.32
CA ASN A 116 10.31 1.55 11.74
C ASN A 116 9.44 1.80 10.49
N GLU A 117 8.58 2.83 10.50
CA GLU A 117 7.79 3.21 9.33
C GLU A 117 8.68 3.68 8.16
N LEU A 118 9.73 4.45 8.44
CA LEU A 118 10.70 4.90 7.43
C LEU A 118 11.51 3.74 6.83
N ASN A 119 11.93 2.79 7.68
CA ASN A 119 12.63 1.59 7.23
C ASN A 119 11.73 0.71 6.34
N LYS A 120 10.47 0.49 6.73
CA LYS A 120 9.47 -0.20 5.88
C LYS A 120 9.29 0.48 4.52
N LYS A 121 9.23 1.82 4.48
CA LYS A 121 9.15 2.58 3.21
C LYS A 121 10.41 2.41 2.34
N THR A 122 11.59 2.34 2.96
CA THR A 122 12.87 2.19 2.27
C THR A 122 13.05 0.77 1.72
N GLU A 123 12.66 -0.26 2.47
CA GLU A 123 12.64 -1.65 2.01
C GLU A 123 11.61 -1.87 0.90
N SER A 124 10.41 -1.27 1.03
CA SER A 124 9.39 -1.26 -0.02
C SER A 124 9.89 -0.60 -1.32
N LYS A 125 10.68 0.49 -1.22
CA LYS A 125 11.32 1.11 -2.40
C LYS A 125 12.42 0.24 -3.00
N LYS A 126 13.25 -0.43 -2.20
CA LYS A 126 14.27 -1.38 -2.69
C LYS A 126 13.64 -2.57 -3.42
N ALA A 127 12.57 -3.15 -2.86
CA ALA A 127 11.83 -4.27 -3.46
C ALA A 127 11.15 -3.95 -4.80
N ARG A 128 11.00 -2.67 -5.15
CA ARG A 128 10.36 -2.20 -6.39
C ARG A 128 11.34 -1.89 -7.52
N THR A 129 12.65 -2.05 -7.33
CA THR A 129 13.61 -1.82 -8.42
C THR A 129 13.53 -2.96 -9.45
N GLN A 130 13.78 -2.63 -10.72
CA GLN A 130 13.84 -3.63 -11.80
C GLN A 130 14.87 -4.73 -11.50
N GLU A 131 16.01 -4.38 -10.92
CA GLU A 131 17.05 -5.32 -10.52
C GLU A 131 16.55 -6.33 -9.48
N THR A 132 15.86 -5.86 -8.43
CA THR A 132 15.29 -6.77 -7.43
C THR A 132 14.20 -7.67 -8.01
N LEU A 133 13.32 -7.14 -8.88
CA LEU A 133 12.31 -7.96 -9.55
C LEU A 133 12.94 -9.05 -10.44
N ILE A 134 14.03 -8.74 -11.14
CA ILE A 134 14.77 -9.71 -11.96
C ILE A 134 15.38 -10.79 -11.05
N GLN A 135 16.06 -10.42 -9.98
CA GLN A 135 16.69 -11.36 -9.04
C GLN A 135 15.67 -12.28 -8.35
N GLN A 136 14.45 -11.80 -8.11
CA GLN A 136 13.36 -12.56 -7.50
C GLN A 136 12.56 -13.40 -8.52
N SER A 137 12.74 -13.17 -9.82
CA SER A 137 12.01 -13.87 -10.87
C SER A 137 12.84 -15.03 -11.42
N SER A 138 12.32 -16.25 -11.34
CA SER A 138 12.98 -17.41 -11.95
C SER A 138 12.99 -17.33 -13.49
N HIS A 139 11.93 -16.78 -14.07
CA HIS A 139 11.75 -16.58 -15.50
C HIS A 139 10.96 -15.29 -15.75
N PRO A 140 11.13 -14.63 -16.91
CA PRO A 140 10.32 -13.47 -17.26
C PRO A 140 8.86 -13.87 -17.49
N MET A 141 7.95 -13.01 -17.01
CA MET A 141 6.55 -13.03 -17.42
C MET A 141 6.40 -12.34 -18.78
N THR A 142 5.60 -12.92 -19.66
CA THR A 142 5.35 -12.42 -21.02
C THR A 142 3.84 -12.34 -21.25
N ARG A 143 3.41 -11.57 -22.27
CA ARG A 143 2.00 -11.50 -22.71
C ARG A 143 1.38 -12.90 -22.84
N THR A 144 2.05 -13.80 -23.56
CA THR A 144 1.60 -15.18 -23.78
C THR A 144 1.41 -15.95 -22.48
N LYS A 145 2.41 -15.94 -21.59
CA LYS A 145 2.32 -16.64 -20.30
C LYS A 145 1.23 -16.08 -19.40
N ILE A 146 1.03 -14.76 -19.42
CA ILE A 146 -0.06 -14.11 -18.66
C ILE A 146 -1.41 -14.62 -19.17
N GLY A 147 -1.65 -14.58 -20.49
CA GLY A 147 -2.89 -15.07 -21.09
C GLY A 147 -3.14 -16.57 -20.83
N GLU A 148 -2.11 -17.40 -20.93
CA GLU A 148 -2.17 -18.84 -20.61
C GLU A 148 -2.54 -19.09 -19.14
N GLN A 149 -1.90 -18.38 -18.19
CA GLN A 149 -2.17 -18.55 -16.77
C GLN A 149 -3.56 -18.02 -16.38
N LEU A 150 -4.01 -16.92 -16.98
CA LEU A 150 -5.38 -16.42 -16.81
C LEU A 150 -6.41 -17.43 -17.29
N ARG A 151 -6.17 -18.06 -18.45
CA ARG A 151 -7.02 -19.16 -18.94
C ARG A 151 -6.96 -20.37 -18.02
N ALA A 152 -5.79 -20.76 -17.55
CA ALA A 152 -5.66 -21.87 -16.59
C ALA A 152 -6.46 -21.61 -15.30
N MET A 153 -6.55 -20.35 -14.85
CA MET A 153 -7.36 -19.96 -13.70
C MET A 153 -8.88 -19.98 -13.91
N GLY A 154 -9.35 -20.09 -15.17
CA GLY A 154 -10.78 -20.12 -15.46
C GLY A 154 -11.30 -18.93 -16.25
N LEU A 155 -10.47 -17.94 -16.59
CA LEU A 155 -10.87 -16.87 -17.51
C LEU A 155 -11.06 -17.45 -18.91
N ARG A 156 -12.11 -17.05 -19.62
CA ARG A 156 -12.48 -17.58 -20.94
C ARG A 156 -12.81 -16.45 -21.89
N GLU A 157 -12.75 -16.79 -23.18
CA GLU A 157 -13.30 -16.00 -24.26
C GLU A 157 -14.76 -15.61 -23.98
N GLY A 158 -15.13 -14.37 -24.32
CA GLY A 158 -16.50 -13.88 -24.14
C GLY A 158 -16.84 -13.41 -22.72
N MET A 159 -15.99 -13.63 -21.72
CA MET A 159 -16.28 -13.22 -20.35
C MET A 159 -16.16 -11.70 -20.16
N THR A 160 -17.09 -11.15 -19.37
CA THR A 160 -16.95 -9.83 -18.75
C THR A 160 -16.17 -9.98 -17.44
N VAL A 161 -15.11 -9.21 -17.24
CA VAL A 161 -14.27 -9.27 -16.03
C VAL A 161 -13.89 -7.88 -15.54
N ILE A 162 -14.17 -7.59 -14.27
CA ILE A 162 -13.62 -6.44 -13.57
C ILE A 162 -12.30 -6.82 -12.91
N VAL A 163 -11.25 -6.03 -13.15
CA VAL A 163 -9.86 -6.35 -12.77
C VAL A 163 -9.31 -5.33 -11.78
N HIS A 164 -8.76 -5.83 -10.68
CA HIS A 164 -7.96 -5.07 -9.72
C HIS A 164 -6.55 -5.67 -9.71
N SER A 165 -5.50 -4.85 -9.74
CA SER A 165 -4.14 -5.38 -9.92
C SER A 165 -3.04 -4.63 -9.19
N ALA A 166 -2.01 -5.38 -8.79
CA ALA A 166 -0.74 -4.84 -8.32
C ALA A 166 0.41 -5.40 -9.16
N MET A 167 0.82 -4.68 -10.21
CA MET A 167 1.82 -5.13 -11.19
C MET A 167 3.12 -5.64 -10.53
N SER A 168 3.59 -4.99 -9.46
CA SER A 168 4.82 -5.38 -8.77
C SER A 168 4.76 -6.77 -8.13
N LYS A 169 3.57 -7.35 -7.95
CA LYS A 169 3.39 -8.69 -7.38
C LYS A 169 3.53 -9.81 -8.42
N ILE A 170 3.44 -9.48 -9.70
CA ILE A 170 3.51 -10.47 -10.79
C ILE A 170 4.95 -10.97 -11.00
N GLY A 171 5.94 -10.14 -10.67
CA GLY A 171 7.36 -10.37 -10.96
C GLY A 171 7.86 -9.47 -12.09
N TRP A 172 9.00 -9.82 -12.70
CA TRP A 172 9.51 -9.08 -13.85
C TRP A 172 8.74 -9.44 -15.12
N ILE A 173 8.24 -8.43 -15.83
CA ILE A 173 7.36 -8.59 -17.00
C ILE A 173 8.04 -7.98 -18.23
N SER A 174 8.31 -8.82 -19.24
CA SER A 174 8.73 -8.35 -20.55
C SER A 174 7.59 -7.59 -21.21
N GLY A 175 7.78 -6.30 -21.48
CA GLY A 175 6.74 -5.39 -21.98
C GLY A 175 5.91 -4.69 -20.89
N GLY A 176 6.22 -4.92 -19.61
CA GLY A 176 5.64 -4.19 -18.49
C GLY A 176 4.09 -4.24 -18.45
N PRO A 177 3.41 -3.13 -18.13
CA PRO A 177 1.94 -3.11 -18.00
C PRO A 177 1.21 -3.42 -19.32
N ILE A 178 1.79 -3.07 -20.48
CA ILE A 178 1.20 -3.38 -21.79
C ILE A 178 1.04 -4.89 -21.98
N ALA A 179 2.04 -5.68 -21.58
CA ALA A 179 1.96 -7.14 -21.68
C ALA A 179 0.86 -7.74 -20.79
N VAL A 180 0.55 -7.10 -19.66
CA VAL A 180 -0.57 -7.51 -18.80
C VAL A 180 -1.91 -7.19 -19.45
N ILE A 181 -2.07 -5.97 -19.96
CA ILE A 181 -3.28 -5.54 -20.67
C ILE A 181 -3.55 -6.44 -21.88
N GLN A 182 -2.55 -6.65 -22.72
CA GLN A 182 -2.67 -7.51 -23.90
C GLN A 182 -2.90 -8.97 -23.52
N GLY A 183 -2.31 -9.47 -22.42
CA GLY A 183 -2.56 -10.81 -21.92
C GLY A 183 -4.01 -11.00 -21.43
N LEU A 184 -4.61 -9.97 -20.82
CA LEU A 184 -6.03 -9.96 -20.47
C LEU A 184 -6.90 -9.95 -21.73
N MET A 185 -6.58 -9.10 -22.71
CA MET A 185 -7.29 -9.03 -24.00
C MET A 185 -7.22 -10.35 -24.76
N ASP A 186 -6.06 -11.02 -24.77
CA ASP A 186 -5.91 -12.35 -25.37
C ASP A 186 -6.76 -13.41 -24.67
N ALA A 187 -6.98 -13.27 -23.36
CA ALA A 187 -7.72 -14.26 -22.57
C ALA A 187 -9.23 -14.15 -22.77
N VAL A 188 -9.78 -12.94 -22.87
CA VAL A 188 -11.24 -12.72 -23.04
C VAL A 188 -11.66 -12.43 -24.48
N THR A 189 -10.72 -12.02 -25.34
CA THR A 189 -10.92 -11.60 -26.74
C THR A 189 -11.87 -10.38 -26.88
N GLU A 190 -12.09 -9.93 -28.12
CA GLU A 190 -13.05 -8.85 -28.42
C GLU A 190 -14.50 -9.23 -28.11
N GLU A 191 -14.82 -10.52 -28.06
CA GLU A 191 -16.14 -11.01 -27.64
C GLU A 191 -16.37 -10.85 -26.13
N GLY A 192 -15.28 -10.73 -25.35
CA GLY A 192 -15.34 -10.48 -23.91
C GLY A 192 -15.37 -9.00 -23.58
N THR A 193 -15.27 -8.68 -22.28
CA THR A 193 -15.20 -7.29 -21.83
C THR A 193 -14.31 -7.17 -20.59
N ILE A 194 -13.35 -6.25 -20.62
CA ILE A 194 -12.47 -5.96 -19.49
C ILE A 194 -12.93 -4.64 -18.88
N VAL A 195 -13.07 -4.59 -17.56
CA VAL A 195 -13.43 -3.40 -16.79
C VAL A 195 -12.35 -3.16 -15.74
N MET A 196 -11.94 -1.91 -15.53
CA MET A 196 -11.05 -1.53 -14.43
C MET A 196 -11.56 -0.25 -13.77
N PRO A 197 -11.53 -0.15 -12.43
CA PRO A 197 -11.74 1.11 -11.76
C PRO A 197 -10.72 2.14 -12.23
N ALA A 198 -11.20 3.34 -12.55
CA ALA A 198 -10.41 4.49 -12.98
C ALA A 198 -10.65 5.67 -12.02
N HIS A 199 -10.65 5.39 -10.71
CA HIS A 199 -11.02 6.36 -9.68
C HIS A 199 -10.06 7.54 -9.61
N THR A 200 -10.59 8.68 -9.18
CA THR A 200 -10.00 10.02 -9.10
C THR A 200 -10.34 10.62 -7.74
N ALA A 201 -9.92 9.95 -6.67
CA ALA A 201 -10.26 10.32 -5.29
C ALA A 201 -9.79 11.73 -4.90
N ASP A 202 -8.81 12.28 -5.61
CA ASP A 202 -8.34 13.66 -5.48
C ASP A 202 -9.34 14.69 -6.03
N TYR A 203 -10.32 14.32 -6.85
CA TYR A 203 -11.41 15.18 -7.33
C TYR A 203 -12.57 15.23 -6.33
N SER A 204 -12.23 15.48 -5.06
CA SER A 204 -13.14 15.56 -3.91
C SER A 204 -12.98 16.88 -3.17
N ASP A 205 -13.92 17.20 -2.28
CA ASP A 205 -13.83 18.42 -1.48
C ASP A 205 -12.56 18.38 -0.60
N PRO A 206 -11.63 19.33 -0.78
CA PRO A 206 -10.37 19.34 -0.03
C PRO A 206 -10.52 19.57 1.47
N THR A 207 -11.70 19.96 1.95
CA THR A 207 -12.00 20.04 3.39
C THR A 207 -11.90 18.70 4.10
N HIS A 208 -12.11 17.58 3.40
CA HIS A 208 -12.10 16.22 3.95
C HIS A 208 -10.81 15.45 3.66
N TRP A 209 -9.77 16.07 3.09
CA TRP A 209 -8.52 15.38 2.78
C TRP A 209 -7.71 15.12 4.04
N GLU A 210 -7.29 13.86 4.24
CA GLU A 210 -6.51 13.45 5.41
C GLU A 210 -5.17 12.79 5.05
N SER A 211 -4.95 12.47 3.77
CA SER A 211 -3.81 11.63 3.34
C SER A 211 -3.06 12.20 2.12
N PRO A 212 -2.36 13.34 2.25
CA PRO A 212 -2.27 14.20 3.44
C PRO A 212 -3.37 15.29 3.47
N PRO A 213 -3.63 15.91 4.63
CA PRO A 213 -4.43 17.14 4.67
C PRO A 213 -3.66 18.32 4.09
N ILE A 214 -4.39 19.32 3.60
CA ILE A 214 -3.83 20.60 3.18
C ILE A 214 -4.07 21.69 4.25
N PRO A 215 -3.27 22.77 4.26
CA PRO A 215 -3.55 23.94 5.10
C PRO A 215 -4.95 24.50 4.85
N LYS A 216 -5.65 24.90 5.91
CA LYS A 216 -7.05 25.36 5.83
C LYS A 216 -7.22 26.58 4.91
N ASP A 217 -6.24 27.46 4.86
CA ASP A 217 -6.18 28.64 4.00
C ASP A 217 -5.97 28.30 2.51
N TRP A 218 -5.60 27.05 2.18
CA TRP A 218 -5.46 26.59 0.79
C TRP A 218 -6.76 26.02 0.22
N ILE A 219 -7.74 25.70 1.06
CA ILE A 219 -9.02 25.09 0.63
C ILE A 219 -9.72 25.95 -0.42
N ALA A 220 -9.91 27.25 -0.17
CA ALA A 220 -10.57 28.15 -1.11
C ALA A 220 -9.77 28.30 -2.43
N PRO A 221 -8.45 28.61 -2.42
CA PRO A 221 -7.64 28.62 -3.64
C PRO A 221 -7.70 27.32 -4.45
N VAL A 222 -7.72 26.16 -3.78
CA VAL A 222 -7.86 24.86 -4.46
C VAL A 222 -9.23 24.78 -5.12
N LYS A 223 -10.31 25.09 -4.40
CA LYS A 223 -11.67 25.06 -4.98
C LYS A 223 -11.80 26.04 -6.15
N ASP A 224 -11.20 27.21 -6.07
CA ASP A 224 -11.31 28.22 -7.14
C ASP A 224 -10.52 27.87 -8.41
N SER A 225 -9.46 27.06 -8.29
CA SER A 225 -8.51 26.80 -9.39
C SER A 225 -8.47 25.35 -9.90
N MET A 226 -9.11 24.41 -9.18
CA MET A 226 -9.07 23.00 -9.56
C MET A 226 -9.76 22.78 -10.92
N PRO A 227 -9.08 22.14 -11.90
CA PRO A 227 -9.69 21.82 -13.19
C PRO A 227 -10.91 20.90 -13.03
N ALA A 228 -11.89 21.05 -13.92
CA ALA A 228 -12.98 20.09 -14.02
C ALA A 228 -12.46 18.69 -14.35
N PHE A 229 -13.13 17.66 -13.81
CA PHE A 229 -12.93 16.28 -14.25
C PHE A 229 -13.21 16.17 -15.76
N ASP A 230 -12.34 15.46 -16.46
CA ASP A 230 -12.55 15.07 -17.84
C ASP A 230 -12.04 13.64 -18.04
N LYS A 231 -12.96 12.75 -18.40
CA LYS A 231 -12.67 11.32 -18.57
C LYS A 231 -11.51 11.03 -19.53
N ARG A 232 -11.25 11.93 -20.50
CA ARG A 232 -10.20 11.77 -21.52
C ARG A 232 -8.79 11.86 -20.95
N TYR A 233 -8.57 12.74 -19.98
CA TYR A 233 -7.20 13.05 -19.53
C TYR A 233 -7.00 13.02 -18.02
N THR A 234 -8.04 13.18 -17.20
CA THR A 234 -7.87 13.18 -15.73
C THR A 234 -7.22 11.85 -15.29
N PRO A 235 -6.03 11.88 -14.68
CA PRO A 235 -5.31 10.67 -14.30
C PRO A 235 -5.99 9.96 -13.14
N THR A 236 -5.83 8.65 -13.04
CA THR A 236 -6.31 7.88 -11.89
C THR A 236 -5.48 8.16 -10.63
N CYS A 237 -6.12 8.07 -9.47
CA CYS A 237 -5.49 8.20 -8.17
C CYS A 237 -5.48 6.84 -7.45
N GLY A 238 -4.31 6.31 -7.11
CA GLY A 238 -4.17 5.09 -6.30
C GLY A 238 -4.57 3.77 -6.97
N MET A 239 -4.98 3.77 -8.24
CA MET A 239 -5.44 2.57 -8.97
C MET A 239 -4.28 1.67 -9.48
N GLY A 240 -3.11 2.26 -9.69
CA GLY A 240 -1.92 1.57 -10.20
C GLY A 240 -1.68 1.80 -11.70
N ILE A 241 -0.50 1.39 -12.17
CA ILE A 241 -0.05 1.69 -13.55
C ILE A 241 -0.82 0.94 -14.63
N ILE A 242 -1.41 -0.22 -14.30
CA ILE A 242 -2.20 -1.01 -15.26
C ILE A 242 -3.52 -0.29 -15.60
N PRO A 243 -4.39 0.08 -14.63
CA PRO A 243 -5.57 0.89 -14.91
C PRO A 243 -5.26 2.24 -15.57
N GLU A 244 -4.19 2.91 -15.14
CA GLU A 244 -3.79 4.22 -15.70
C GLU A 244 -3.40 4.14 -17.19
N LEU A 245 -2.76 3.05 -17.60
CA LEU A 245 -2.44 2.82 -19.00
C LEU A 245 -3.63 2.28 -19.78
N PHE A 246 -4.43 1.41 -19.15
CA PHE A 246 -5.60 0.79 -19.75
C PHE A 246 -6.64 1.84 -20.16
N ARG A 247 -6.93 2.84 -19.32
CA ARG A 247 -7.91 3.89 -19.65
C ARG A 247 -7.58 4.71 -20.91
N ASN A 248 -6.32 4.70 -21.34
CA ASN A 248 -5.84 5.40 -22.54
C ASN A 248 -5.52 4.43 -23.70
N TYR A 249 -5.80 3.14 -23.52
CA TYR A 249 -5.52 2.13 -24.54
C TYR A 249 -6.53 2.25 -25.69
N PRO A 250 -6.13 2.00 -26.95
CA PRO A 250 -7.06 2.08 -28.08
C PRO A 250 -8.32 1.24 -27.89
N GLY A 251 -9.49 1.83 -28.15
CA GLY A 251 -10.79 1.18 -28.00
C GLY A 251 -11.34 1.11 -26.57
N VAL A 252 -10.61 1.65 -25.58
CA VAL A 252 -11.10 1.74 -24.20
C VAL A 252 -11.98 2.98 -24.02
N LEU A 253 -13.13 2.77 -23.39
CA LEU A 253 -14.07 3.82 -23.01
C LEU A 253 -13.99 4.07 -21.51
N ARG A 254 -14.41 5.24 -21.05
CA ARG A 254 -14.47 5.59 -19.62
C ARG A 254 -15.80 6.24 -19.28
N SER A 255 -16.36 5.90 -18.12
CA SER A 255 -17.59 6.50 -17.60
C SER A 255 -17.33 7.90 -17.07
N ASP A 256 -18.38 8.71 -16.91
CA ASP A 256 -18.24 10.16 -16.67
C ASP A 256 -18.33 10.61 -15.19
N HIS A 257 -18.23 9.69 -14.24
CA HIS A 257 -18.27 10.03 -12.82
C HIS A 257 -16.94 10.66 -12.34
N PRO A 258 -16.96 11.83 -11.66
CA PRO A 258 -15.74 12.58 -11.32
C PRO A 258 -14.84 11.95 -10.27
N GLN A 259 -15.35 11.06 -9.41
CA GLN A 259 -14.55 10.31 -8.43
C GLN A 259 -14.40 8.80 -8.69
N VAL A 260 -15.49 8.10 -9.03
CA VAL A 260 -15.51 6.62 -9.13
C VAL A 260 -15.69 6.10 -10.55
N SER A 261 -15.17 6.81 -11.56
CA SER A 261 -15.27 6.33 -12.96
C SER A 261 -14.62 4.96 -13.19
N PHE A 262 -15.10 4.24 -14.21
CA PHE A 262 -14.58 2.97 -14.69
C PHE A 262 -14.13 3.08 -16.15
N ALA A 263 -13.07 2.38 -16.50
CA ALA A 263 -12.63 2.17 -17.87
C ALA A 263 -13.05 0.76 -18.35
N ALA A 264 -13.49 0.63 -19.59
CA ALA A 264 -13.93 -0.65 -20.15
C ALA A 264 -13.51 -0.83 -21.61
N TRP A 265 -13.22 -2.09 -21.99
CA TRP A 265 -12.83 -2.51 -23.34
C TRP A 265 -13.59 -3.77 -23.75
N GLY A 266 -13.95 -3.88 -25.03
CA GLY A 266 -14.58 -5.07 -25.61
C GLY A 266 -16.09 -4.92 -25.81
N LYS A 267 -16.76 -6.05 -26.05
CA LYS A 267 -18.15 -6.14 -26.54
C LYS A 267 -19.17 -5.28 -25.78
N HIS A 268 -19.09 -5.23 -24.45
CA HIS A 268 -20.04 -4.51 -23.59
C HIS A 268 -19.48 -3.21 -23.01
N ALA A 269 -18.32 -2.73 -23.49
CA ALA A 269 -17.66 -1.55 -22.93
C ALA A 269 -18.58 -0.33 -22.86
N GLN A 270 -19.26 -0.02 -23.96
CA GLN A 270 -20.18 1.12 -24.08
C GLN A 270 -21.34 1.00 -23.07
N THR A 271 -22.01 -0.16 -23.05
CA THR A 271 -23.10 -0.45 -22.11
C THR A 271 -22.68 -0.22 -20.66
N ILE A 272 -21.49 -0.71 -20.29
CA ILE A 272 -20.97 -0.62 -18.91
C ILE A 272 -20.72 0.84 -18.52
N VAL A 273 -20.08 1.65 -19.38
CA VAL A 273 -19.66 3.00 -19.00
C VAL A 273 -20.72 4.09 -19.18
N ASP A 274 -21.77 3.83 -19.96
CA ASP A 274 -22.84 4.81 -20.24
C ASP A 274 -23.67 5.16 -19.01
N ASN A 275 -24.35 6.30 -19.01
CA ASN A 275 -25.34 6.66 -17.98
C ASN A 275 -24.86 6.41 -16.53
N HIS A 276 -23.59 6.64 -16.25
CA HIS A 276 -23.05 6.55 -14.90
C HIS A 276 -23.52 7.77 -14.12
N GLU A 277 -24.56 7.59 -13.33
CA GLU A 277 -25.16 8.67 -12.54
C GLU A 277 -24.18 9.24 -11.53
N LEU A 278 -24.40 10.51 -11.18
CA LEU A 278 -23.55 11.23 -10.24
C LEU A 278 -23.89 10.88 -8.79
N ASP A 279 -25.18 10.72 -8.47
CA ASP A 279 -25.61 10.25 -7.16
C ASP A 279 -25.35 8.74 -7.05
N TYR A 280 -24.91 8.28 -5.87
CA TYR A 280 -24.69 6.87 -5.54
C TYR A 280 -23.81 6.14 -6.58
N GLY A 281 -22.64 6.70 -6.88
CA GLY A 281 -21.80 6.31 -8.03
C GLY A 281 -21.29 4.86 -8.06
N LEU A 282 -21.45 4.07 -6.98
CA LEU A 282 -21.14 2.63 -6.98
C LEU A 282 -22.37 1.74 -6.74
N GLY A 283 -23.58 2.33 -6.77
CA GLY A 283 -24.86 1.65 -6.57
C GLY A 283 -25.46 1.01 -7.83
N ASP A 284 -26.77 0.84 -7.87
CA ASP A 284 -27.47 0.06 -8.91
C ASP A 284 -27.49 0.72 -10.30
N THR A 285 -27.18 2.02 -10.41
CA THR A 285 -27.03 2.72 -11.71
C THR A 285 -25.57 2.80 -12.18
N SER A 286 -24.64 2.25 -11.41
CA SER A 286 -23.20 2.28 -11.68
C SER A 286 -22.72 1.20 -12.66
N PRO A 287 -21.49 1.31 -13.18
CA PRO A 287 -20.82 0.23 -13.89
C PRO A 287 -20.73 -1.08 -13.09
N LEU A 288 -20.67 -1.07 -11.75
CA LEU A 288 -20.63 -2.29 -10.95
C LEU A 288 -21.89 -3.13 -11.14
N ALA A 289 -23.06 -2.49 -11.08
CA ALA A 289 -24.35 -3.14 -11.26
C ALA A 289 -24.50 -3.72 -12.67
N LYS A 290 -23.93 -3.07 -13.68
CA LYS A 290 -23.95 -3.60 -15.05
C LYS A 290 -23.02 -4.79 -15.25
N VAL A 291 -21.85 -4.79 -14.61
CA VAL A 291 -21.00 -6.01 -14.57
C VAL A 291 -21.77 -7.13 -13.87
N TYR A 292 -22.53 -6.80 -12.82
CA TYR A 292 -23.36 -7.76 -12.08
C TYR A 292 -24.43 -8.33 -13.02
N ASP A 293 -25.19 -7.49 -13.71
CA ASP A 293 -26.24 -7.88 -14.64
C ASP A 293 -25.73 -8.69 -15.85
N LEU A 294 -24.47 -8.49 -16.25
CA LEU A 294 -23.82 -9.27 -17.30
C LEU A 294 -23.26 -10.63 -16.81
N GLY A 295 -23.39 -10.96 -15.52
CA GLY A 295 -22.80 -12.17 -14.93
C GLY A 295 -21.27 -12.14 -14.95
N GLY A 296 -20.70 -10.95 -14.75
CA GLY A 296 -19.26 -10.72 -14.84
C GLY A 296 -18.47 -11.39 -13.71
N LYS A 297 -17.15 -11.45 -13.91
CA LYS A 297 -16.18 -11.97 -12.95
C LYS A 297 -15.40 -10.86 -12.27
N VAL A 298 -14.96 -11.09 -11.04
CA VAL A 298 -13.93 -10.26 -10.38
C VAL A 298 -12.59 -10.98 -10.43
N LEU A 299 -11.57 -10.30 -10.95
CA LEU A 299 -10.18 -10.75 -10.95
C LEU A 299 -9.33 -9.87 -10.04
N LEU A 300 -8.84 -10.43 -8.93
CA LEU A 300 -7.92 -9.76 -8.01
C LEU A 300 -6.49 -10.27 -8.28
N LEU A 301 -5.72 -9.53 -9.06
CA LEU A 301 -4.37 -9.88 -9.51
C LEU A 301 -3.30 -9.28 -8.59
N GLY A 302 -2.86 -10.06 -7.59
CA GLY A 302 -1.85 -9.61 -6.63
C GLY A 302 -2.37 -8.62 -5.57
N VAL A 303 -3.69 -8.54 -5.42
CA VAL A 303 -4.38 -7.74 -4.40
C VAL A 303 -5.39 -8.60 -3.65
N SER A 304 -5.77 -8.17 -2.45
CA SER A 304 -6.78 -8.85 -1.63
C SER A 304 -8.15 -8.17 -1.76
N ASN A 305 -9.16 -8.67 -1.03
CA ASN A 305 -10.52 -8.17 -1.13
C ASN A 305 -10.70 -6.73 -0.61
N ASP A 306 -9.76 -6.18 0.17
CA ASP A 306 -9.72 -4.73 0.49
C ASP A 306 -9.63 -3.83 -0.76
N ARG A 307 -9.33 -4.40 -1.94
CA ARG A 307 -9.32 -3.71 -3.23
C ARG A 307 -10.46 -4.11 -4.15
N ASN A 308 -11.39 -4.96 -3.70
CA ASN A 308 -12.51 -5.43 -4.51
C ASN A 308 -13.66 -4.41 -4.48
N THR A 309 -13.65 -3.49 -5.44
CA THR A 309 -14.66 -2.43 -5.55
C THR A 309 -16.08 -2.98 -5.72
N SER A 310 -16.24 -4.20 -6.23
CA SER A 310 -17.58 -4.80 -6.41
C SER A 310 -18.33 -4.98 -5.09
N LEU A 311 -17.62 -5.15 -3.97
CA LEU A 311 -18.26 -5.30 -2.66
C LEU A 311 -18.96 -4.03 -2.19
N HIS A 312 -18.61 -2.85 -2.73
CA HIS A 312 -19.35 -1.62 -2.43
C HIS A 312 -20.81 -1.70 -2.90
N LEU A 313 -21.10 -2.40 -4.00
CA LEU A 313 -22.49 -2.57 -4.48
C LEU A 313 -23.38 -3.22 -3.41
N ALA A 314 -22.81 -4.11 -2.58
CA ALA A 314 -23.54 -4.69 -1.46
C ALA A 314 -23.88 -3.64 -0.38
N GLU A 315 -22.99 -2.67 -0.12
CA GLU A 315 -23.24 -1.59 0.84
C GLU A 315 -24.44 -0.73 0.44
N TYR A 316 -24.62 -0.44 -0.86
CA TYR A 316 -25.80 0.27 -1.37
C TYR A 316 -27.07 -0.57 -1.19
N ARG A 317 -27.01 -1.86 -1.53
CA ARG A 317 -28.19 -2.75 -1.53
C ARG A 317 -28.73 -3.06 -0.14
N ILE A 318 -27.87 -3.12 0.88
CA ILE A 318 -28.33 -3.33 2.26
C ILE A 318 -28.96 -2.05 2.88
N GLY A 319 -28.68 -0.87 2.32
CA GLY A 319 -29.29 0.39 2.75
C GLY A 319 -29.04 0.80 4.21
N LYS A 320 -27.99 0.27 4.87
CA LYS A 320 -27.66 0.55 6.29
C LYS A 320 -26.64 1.67 6.49
N ARG A 321 -26.06 2.23 5.43
CA ARG A 321 -25.00 3.25 5.53
C ARG A 321 -25.60 4.65 5.58
N GLU A 322 -24.89 5.55 6.24
CA GLU A 322 -25.25 6.96 6.30
C GLU A 322 -25.08 7.60 4.92
N GLU A 323 -26.08 8.37 4.51
CA GLU A 323 -26.01 9.20 3.31
C GLU A 323 -25.12 10.42 3.58
N ILE A 324 -24.22 10.71 2.65
CA ILE A 324 -23.30 11.84 2.69
C ILE A 324 -23.51 12.72 1.45
N GLU A 325 -23.11 13.98 1.57
CA GLU A 325 -23.01 14.89 0.42
C GLU A 325 -21.54 15.05 0.03
N ASN A 326 -21.25 14.81 -1.24
CA ASN A 326 -19.94 15.03 -1.84
C ASN A 326 -20.01 16.18 -2.84
N THR A 327 -18.85 16.78 -3.13
CA THR A 327 -18.72 17.73 -4.23
C THR A 327 -17.48 17.43 -5.07
N SER A 328 -17.58 17.70 -6.37
CA SER A 328 -16.47 17.55 -7.32
C SER A 328 -16.46 18.67 -8.35
N PRO A 329 -15.27 19.08 -8.85
CA PRO A 329 -15.18 20.06 -9.91
C PRO A 329 -15.57 19.42 -11.25
N MET A 330 -16.63 19.94 -11.87
CA MET A 330 -17.18 19.43 -13.12
C MET A 330 -17.42 20.57 -14.11
N GLN A 331 -17.42 20.24 -15.40
CA GLN A 331 -17.72 21.18 -16.46
C GLN A 331 -19.24 21.39 -16.55
N VAL A 332 -19.71 22.62 -16.29
CA VAL A 332 -21.12 23.01 -16.43
C VAL A 332 -21.20 24.16 -17.43
N GLY A 333 -21.55 23.83 -18.69
CA GLY A 333 -21.47 24.78 -19.79
C GLY A 333 -20.01 25.12 -20.11
N GLN A 334 -19.63 26.40 -20.06
CA GLN A 334 -18.27 26.88 -20.31
C GLN A 334 -17.43 27.05 -19.03
N GLU A 335 -18.00 26.79 -17.85
CA GLU A 335 -17.36 27.03 -16.56
C GLU A 335 -17.14 25.73 -15.78
N THR A 336 -16.10 25.71 -14.95
CA THR A 336 -15.92 24.69 -13.91
C THR A 336 -16.76 25.06 -12.69
N LYS A 337 -17.58 24.14 -12.19
CA LYS A 337 -18.35 24.31 -10.96
C LYS A 337 -18.15 23.12 -10.03
N TRP A 338 -18.15 23.38 -8.72
CA TRP A 338 -18.24 22.33 -7.72
C TRP A 338 -19.69 21.86 -7.65
N VAL A 339 -19.96 20.71 -8.24
CA VAL A 339 -21.30 20.11 -8.29
C VAL A 339 -21.43 19.17 -7.10
N GLY A 340 -22.51 19.37 -6.33
CA GLY A 340 -22.87 18.51 -5.20
C GLY A 340 -23.70 17.31 -5.63
N TYR A 341 -23.50 16.19 -4.94
CA TYR A 341 -24.21 14.94 -5.18
C TYR A 341 -24.24 14.08 -3.93
N LYS A 342 -25.18 13.15 -3.89
CA LYS A 342 -25.40 12.23 -2.78
C LYS A 342 -24.60 10.96 -2.95
N ASP A 343 -24.11 10.43 -1.85
CA ASP A 343 -23.51 9.10 -1.82
C ASP A 343 -23.71 8.46 -0.44
N ILE A 344 -23.13 7.30 -0.20
CA ILE A 344 -23.03 6.70 1.13
C ILE A 344 -21.58 6.79 1.62
N ASP A 345 -21.39 6.89 2.93
CA ASP A 345 -20.06 6.69 3.52
C ASP A 345 -19.63 5.25 3.24
N LEU A 346 -18.55 4.99 2.48
CA LEU A 346 -18.14 3.64 2.09
C LEU A 346 -17.16 3.04 3.11
N ASN A 347 -17.23 1.73 3.36
CA ASN A 347 -16.35 1.08 4.33
C ASN A 347 -15.78 -0.25 3.82
N VAL A 348 -14.45 -0.31 3.72
CA VAL A 348 -13.68 -1.46 3.22
C VAL A 348 -13.09 -2.36 4.32
N ASN A 349 -13.27 -2.01 5.61
CA ASN A 349 -12.52 -2.63 6.72
C ASN A 349 -12.79 -4.13 6.87
N ASP A 350 -13.99 -4.59 6.52
CA ASP A 350 -14.42 -5.97 6.60
C ASP A 350 -14.34 -6.71 5.25
N PHE A 351 -13.95 -6.07 4.16
CA PHE A 351 -13.89 -6.71 2.84
C PHE A 351 -12.95 -7.93 2.83
N ASN A 352 -11.85 -7.88 3.58
CA ASN A 352 -10.97 -9.04 3.75
C ASN A 352 -11.61 -10.17 4.58
N LEU A 353 -12.49 -9.85 5.54
CA LEU A 353 -13.23 -10.85 6.31
C LEU A 353 -14.28 -11.53 5.43
N ILE A 354 -15.05 -10.74 4.67
CA ILE A 354 -16.00 -11.24 3.66
C ILE A 354 -15.28 -12.14 2.66
N GLY A 355 -14.17 -11.67 2.11
CA GLY A 355 -13.36 -12.43 1.17
C GLY A 355 -12.84 -13.75 1.75
N LYS A 356 -12.45 -13.78 3.01
CA LYS A 356 -12.03 -15.01 3.71
C LYS A 356 -13.20 -15.98 3.86
N ALA A 357 -14.37 -15.50 4.28
CA ALA A 357 -15.57 -16.33 4.40
C ALA A 357 -16.00 -16.91 3.04
N MET A 358 -15.86 -16.15 1.95
CA MET A 358 -16.09 -16.64 0.59
C MET A 358 -15.07 -17.70 0.15
N GLU A 359 -13.79 -17.55 0.50
CA GLU A 359 -12.73 -18.54 0.23
C GLU A 359 -13.05 -19.85 0.98
N GLU A 360 -13.46 -19.77 2.24
CA GLU A 360 -13.90 -20.92 3.07
C GLU A 360 -15.16 -21.59 2.52
N ALA A 361 -16.07 -20.82 1.92
CA ALA A 361 -17.27 -21.32 1.24
C ALA A 361 -17.01 -21.89 -0.17
N GLY A 362 -15.76 -21.90 -0.65
CA GLY A 362 -15.40 -22.42 -1.97
C GLY A 362 -15.87 -21.56 -3.15
N LYS A 363 -16.17 -20.28 -2.91
CA LYS A 363 -16.68 -19.33 -3.92
C LYS A 363 -15.57 -18.62 -4.72
N ILE A 364 -14.31 -18.80 -4.33
CA ILE A 364 -13.16 -18.13 -4.92
C ILE A 364 -12.19 -19.17 -5.50
N ALA A 365 -11.90 -19.06 -6.80
CA ALA A 365 -10.80 -19.77 -7.40
C ALA A 365 -9.48 -19.05 -7.08
N VAL A 366 -8.53 -19.78 -6.51
CA VAL A 366 -7.22 -19.25 -6.09
C VAL A 366 -6.13 -19.84 -6.97
N GLY A 367 -5.29 -18.97 -7.54
CA GLY A 367 -4.15 -19.38 -8.36
C GLY A 367 -3.04 -18.34 -8.36
N HIS A 368 -2.15 -18.45 -9.35
CA HIS A 368 -1.03 -17.51 -9.50
C HIS A 368 -0.87 -17.08 -10.95
N ILE A 369 -0.65 -15.78 -11.15
CA ILE A 369 -0.15 -15.22 -12.41
C ILE A 369 1.25 -14.68 -12.14
N GLY A 370 2.27 -15.32 -12.71
CA GLY A 370 3.64 -15.16 -12.27
C GLY A 370 3.77 -15.47 -10.77
N GLN A 371 4.25 -14.50 -10.01
CA GLN A 371 4.40 -14.60 -8.55
C GLN A 371 3.18 -14.08 -7.78
N ALA A 372 2.18 -13.51 -8.46
CA ALA A 372 1.05 -12.87 -7.79
C ALA A 372 -0.01 -13.90 -7.40
N LYS A 373 -0.33 -14.02 -6.10
CA LYS A 373 -1.57 -14.68 -5.66
C LYS A 373 -2.73 -13.96 -6.36
N THR A 374 -3.56 -14.74 -7.04
CA THR A 374 -4.64 -14.23 -7.88
C THR A 374 -5.94 -14.92 -7.49
N LEU A 375 -7.00 -14.14 -7.37
CA LEU A 375 -8.34 -14.60 -7.02
C LEU A 375 -9.28 -14.35 -8.20
N LEU A 376 -10.09 -15.34 -8.58
CA LEU A 376 -11.14 -15.22 -9.59
C LEU A 376 -12.46 -15.69 -8.97
N MET A 377 -13.50 -14.88 -9.07
CA MET A 377 -14.82 -15.19 -8.52
C MET A 377 -15.93 -14.61 -9.39
N ASP A 378 -17.14 -15.15 -9.25
CA ASP A 378 -18.33 -14.55 -9.84
C ASP A 378 -18.71 -13.28 -9.08
N GLN A 379 -18.95 -12.18 -9.81
CA GLN A 379 -19.27 -10.92 -9.15
C GLN A 379 -20.64 -10.97 -8.49
N ARG A 380 -21.63 -11.69 -9.06
CA ARG A 380 -22.95 -11.81 -8.44
C ARG A 380 -22.85 -12.55 -7.12
N ASP A 381 -22.19 -13.70 -7.13
CA ASP A 381 -21.95 -14.46 -5.90
C ASP A 381 -21.20 -13.63 -4.86
N ALA A 382 -20.24 -12.80 -5.27
CA ALA A 382 -19.49 -11.94 -4.36
C ALA A 382 -20.36 -10.86 -3.72
N VAL A 383 -21.19 -10.17 -4.52
CA VAL A 383 -22.08 -9.10 -4.05
C VAL A 383 -23.18 -9.70 -3.17
N ASP A 384 -23.84 -10.77 -3.61
CA ASP A 384 -24.94 -11.39 -2.88
C ASP A 384 -24.47 -11.98 -1.54
N PHE A 385 -23.29 -12.63 -1.54
CA PHE A 385 -22.67 -13.12 -0.30
C PHE A 385 -22.33 -11.96 0.64
N ALA A 386 -21.79 -10.85 0.11
CA ALA A 386 -21.47 -9.68 0.91
C ALA A 386 -22.72 -9.00 1.49
N CYS A 387 -23.82 -8.91 0.75
CA CYS A 387 -25.10 -8.42 1.27
C CYS A 387 -25.51 -9.21 2.51
N HIS A 388 -25.59 -10.54 2.39
CA HIS A 388 -25.97 -11.41 3.50
C HIS A 388 -25.00 -11.30 4.69
N TRP A 389 -23.69 -11.32 4.44
CA TRP A 389 -22.68 -11.21 5.49
C TRP A 389 -22.79 -9.87 6.23
N MET A 390 -22.96 -8.76 5.50
CA MET A 390 -23.08 -7.43 6.09
C MET A 390 -24.41 -7.25 6.85
N GLU A 391 -25.50 -7.88 6.42
CA GLU A 391 -26.77 -7.86 7.15
C GLU A 391 -26.65 -8.44 8.56
N GLU A 392 -25.83 -9.49 8.72
CA GLU A 392 -25.62 -10.19 9.98
C GLU A 392 -24.54 -9.56 10.87
N ASN A 393 -23.55 -8.88 10.28
CA ASN A 393 -22.33 -8.45 10.97
C ASN A 393 -22.14 -6.93 11.08
N ARG A 394 -23.00 -6.12 10.42
CA ARG A 394 -22.97 -4.65 10.49
C ARG A 394 -24.21 -4.01 11.13
#